data_AF-K9V7D4-F1
#
_entry.id   AF-K9V7D4-F1
#
_cell.length_a   1.000
_cell.length_b   1.000
_cell.length_c   1.000
_cell.angle_alpha   90.00
_cell.angle_beta   90.00
_cell.angle_gamma   90.00
#
_symmetry.space_group_name_H-M   'P 1'
#
loop_
_entity.id
_entity.type
_entity.pdbx_description
1 polymer ?
#
loop_
_entity_poly.entity_id
_entity_poly.type
_entity_poly.pdbx_seq_one_letter_code
_entity_poly.pdbx_strand_id
1 'polypeptide(L)'
;MPQVSESIQAYQDAKITLDQAINEAVIEARATCEIKGKYSPECAVVWDIVEELQAERSHRQQENRIPTSLDYYCHFHPEADECRIYDV
;
A
#
# COMPACT_ATOMS: atom_id res chain seq x y z
N MET A 1 -33.60 19.17 -9.09
CA MET A 1 -32.17 19.38 -9.39
C MET A 1 -31.44 18.18 -8.84
N PRO A 2 -30.91 17.27 -9.68
CA PRO A 2 -29.98 16.24 -9.22
C PRO A 2 -28.63 16.90 -8.88
N GLN A 3 -27.65 16.16 -8.32
CA GLN A 3 -26.22 16.50 -8.12
C GLN A 3 -25.71 16.69 -6.67
N VAL A 4 -26.53 16.64 -5.60
CA VAL A 4 -25.98 16.72 -4.21
C VAL A 4 -25.39 15.38 -3.76
N SER A 5 -25.94 14.24 -4.20
CA SER A 5 -25.46 12.91 -3.80
C SER A 5 -24.17 12.49 -4.49
N GLU A 6 -24.02 12.83 -5.78
CA GLU A 6 -22.81 12.51 -6.57
C GLU A 6 -21.58 13.31 -6.10
N SER A 7 -21.80 14.56 -5.67
CA SER A 7 -20.72 15.41 -5.14
C SER A 7 -20.26 14.98 -3.75
N ILE A 8 -21.15 14.38 -2.94
CA ILE A 8 -20.77 13.77 -1.65
C ILE A 8 -19.97 12.49 -1.87
N GLN A 9 -20.36 11.64 -2.84
CA GLN A 9 -19.64 10.42 -3.16
C GLN A 9 -18.22 10.74 -3.66
N ALA A 10 -18.08 11.65 -4.63
CA ALA A 10 -16.77 12.09 -5.12
C ALA A 10 -15.88 12.73 -4.02
N TYR A 11 -16.47 13.40 -3.03
CA TYR A 11 -15.75 13.96 -1.88
C TYR A 11 -15.29 12.88 -0.89
N GLN A 12 -16.07 11.81 -0.71
CA GLN A 12 -15.69 10.65 0.10
C GLN A 12 -14.59 9.85 -0.62
N ASP A 13 -14.74 9.61 -1.92
CA ASP A 13 -13.75 8.93 -2.77
C ASP A 13 -12.40 9.70 -2.79
N ALA A 14 -12.46 11.04 -2.78
CA ALA A 14 -11.27 11.91 -2.71
C ALA A 14 -10.58 11.93 -1.33
N LYS A 15 -11.21 11.39 -0.28
CA LYS A 15 -10.69 11.42 1.10
C LYS A 15 -10.39 10.04 1.67
N ILE A 16 -10.60 8.97 0.90
CA ILE A 16 -10.23 7.62 1.33
C ILE A 16 -8.73 7.56 1.55
N THR A 17 -8.34 7.23 2.78
CA THR A 17 -6.95 6.95 3.11
C THR A 17 -6.53 5.60 2.52
N LEU A 18 -5.24 5.42 2.24
CA LEU A 18 -4.74 4.14 1.72
C LEU A 18 -5.09 2.96 2.65
N ASP A 19 -5.10 3.18 3.96
CA ASP A 19 -5.49 2.19 4.95
C ASP A 19 -6.98 1.82 4.85
N GLN A 20 -7.86 2.78 4.55
CA GLN A 20 -9.27 2.51 4.31
C GLN A 20 -9.47 1.74 3.00
N ALA A 21 -8.79 2.15 1.93
CA ALA A 21 -8.83 1.44 0.65
C ALA A 21 -8.40 -0.03 0.78
N ILE A 22 -7.34 -0.31 1.54
CA ILE A 22 -6.89 -1.69 1.81
C ILE A 22 -7.97 -2.48 2.55
N ASN A 23 -8.60 -1.89 3.58
CA ASN A 23 -9.65 -2.57 4.33
C ASN A 23 -10.88 -2.89 3.47
N GLU A 24 -11.29 -1.94 2.63
CA GLU A 24 -12.39 -2.13 1.68
C GLU A 24 -12.07 -3.23 0.65
N ALA A 25 -10.87 -3.20 0.05
CA ALA A 25 -10.41 -4.21 -0.89
C ALA A 25 -10.35 -5.61 -0.26
N VAL A 26 -9.95 -5.73 1.01
CA VAL A 26 -9.97 -7.02 1.74
C VAL A 26 -11.38 -7.55 1.92
N ILE A 27 -12.35 -6.69 2.21
CA ILE A 27 -13.76 -7.08 2.34
C ILE A 27 -14.28 -7.55 0.97
N GLU A 28 -13.98 -6.81 -0.09
CA GLU A 28 -14.37 -7.15 -1.46
C GLU A 28 -13.73 -8.47 -1.93
N ALA A 29 -12.44 -8.68 -1.64
CA ALA A 29 -11.73 -9.92 -1.97
C ALA A 29 -12.42 -11.11 -1.32
N ARG A 30 -12.74 -11.02 -0.03
CA ARG A 30 -13.44 -12.09 0.71
C ARG A 30 -14.82 -12.37 0.10
N ALA A 31 -15.63 -11.35 -0.11
CA ALA A 31 -16.96 -11.49 -0.70
C ALA A 31 -16.91 -12.11 -2.11
N THR A 32 -15.96 -11.67 -2.94
CA THR A 32 -15.78 -12.21 -4.30
C THR A 32 -15.35 -13.67 -4.26
N CYS A 33 -14.41 -14.03 -3.39
CA CYS A 33 -13.98 -15.42 -3.24
C CYS A 33 -15.07 -16.33 -2.69
N GLU A 34 -15.96 -15.82 -1.82
CA GLU A 34 -17.13 -16.56 -1.32
C GLU A 34 -18.16 -16.81 -2.42
N ILE A 35 -18.41 -15.82 -3.29
CA ILE A 35 -19.42 -15.90 -4.37
C ILE A 35 -18.91 -16.68 -5.58
N LYS A 36 -17.66 -16.42 -6.00
CA LYS A 36 -17.06 -16.97 -7.23
C LYS A 36 -16.29 -18.27 -7.00
N GLY A 37 -15.97 -18.56 -5.74
CA GLY A 37 -15.18 -19.71 -5.33
C GLY A 37 -13.70 -19.35 -5.10
N LYS A 38 -13.10 -20.00 -4.11
CA LYS A 38 -11.74 -19.72 -3.61
C LYS A 38 -10.63 -19.84 -4.66
N TYR A 39 -10.82 -20.64 -5.70
CA TYR A 39 -9.83 -20.87 -6.76
C TYR A 39 -10.26 -20.26 -8.10
N SER A 40 -11.26 -19.38 -8.08
CA SER A 40 -11.69 -18.67 -9.29
C SER A 40 -10.64 -17.62 -9.71
N PRO A 41 -10.50 -17.35 -11.02
CA PRO A 41 -9.67 -16.25 -11.49
C PRO A 41 -10.07 -14.90 -10.88
N GLU A 42 -11.37 -14.68 -10.67
CA GLU A 42 -11.89 -13.45 -10.07
C GLU A 42 -11.43 -13.30 -8.61
N CYS A 43 -11.41 -14.39 -7.83
CA CYS A 43 -10.86 -14.36 -6.48
C CYS A 43 -9.37 -13.98 -6.49
N ALA A 44 -8.58 -14.51 -7.43
CA ALA A 44 -7.16 -14.18 -7.55
C ALA A 44 -6.97 -12.68 -7.90
N VAL A 45 -7.67 -12.18 -8.92
CA VAL A 45 -7.55 -10.78 -9.35
C VAL A 45 -7.87 -9.79 -8.24
N VAL A 46 -8.89 -10.05 -7.42
CA VAL A 46 -9.22 -9.12 -6.32
C VAL A 46 -8.19 -9.20 -5.19
N TRP A 47 -7.58 -10.36 -4.94
CA TRP A 47 -6.44 -10.45 -4.02
C TRP A 47 -5.20 -9.75 -4.56
N ASP A 48 -4.94 -9.79 -5.88
CA ASP A 48 -3.82 -9.05 -6.49
C ASP A 48 -3.97 -7.54 -6.20
N ILE A 49 -5.20 -6.99 -6.26
CA ILE A 49 -5.46 -5.58 -5.91
C ILE A 49 -5.09 -5.29 -4.44
N VAL A 50 -5.42 -6.20 -3.52
CA VAL A 50 -5.04 -6.05 -2.10
C VAL A 50 -3.52 -6.05 -1.95
N GLU A 51 -2.82 -6.95 -2.65
CA GLU A 51 -1.36 -7.05 -2.61
C GLU A 51 -0.70 -5.75 -3.12
N GLU A 52 -1.16 -5.21 -4.23
CA GLU A 52 -0.64 -3.95 -4.78
C GLU A 52 -0.87 -2.75 -3.83
N LEU A 53 -2.06 -2.64 -3.24
CA LEU A 53 -2.35 -1.57 -2.27
C LEU A 53 -1.47 -1.68 -1.01
N GLN A 54 -1.20 -2.90 -0.55
CA GLN A 54 -0.30 -3.13 0.58
C GLN A 54 1.15 -2.85 0.22
N ALA A 55 1.58 -3.18 -1.00
CA ALA A 55 2.91 -2.84 -1.51
C ALA A 55 3.11 -1.32 -1.55
N GLU A 56 2.14 -0.57 -2.08
CA GLU A 56 2.16 0.90 -2.07
C GLU A 56 2.19 1.46 -0.64
N ARG A 57 1.46 0.86 0.29
CA ARG A 57 1.50 1.25 1.72
C ARG A 57 2.89 1.05 2.31
N SER A 58 3.56 -0.04 1.96
CA SER A 58 4.93 -0.30 2.40
C SER A 58 5.90 0.69 1.76
N HIS A 59 5.76 0.96 0.47
CA HIS A 59 6.57 1.95 -0.25
C HIS A 59 6.47 3.34 0.37
N ARG A 60 5.25 3.83 0.63
CA ARG A 60 5.05 5.13 1.30
C ARG A 60 5.67 5.16 2.70
N GLN A 61 5.63 4.06 3.44
CA GLN A 61 6.31 3.98 4.75
C GLN A 61 7.83 4.05 4.60
N GLN A 62 8.38 3.39 3.58
CA GLN A 62 9.81 3.41 3.26
C GLN A 62 10.26 4.81 2.84
N GLU A 63 9.48 5.53 2.04
CA GLU A 63 9.77 6.90 1.60
C GLU A 63 9.70 7.91 2.75
N ASN A 64 8.72 7.74 3.66
CA ASN A 64 8.53 8.61 4.81
C ASN A 64 9.36 8.19 6.04
N ARG A 65 10.26 7.21 5.87
CA ARG A 65 11.20 6.76 6.89
C ARG A 65 12.11 7.91 7.30
N ILE A 66 12.17 8.19 8.60
CA ILE A 66 13.19 9.07 9.16
C ILE A 66 14.53 8.30 9.17
N PRO A 67 15.62 8.84 8.60
CA PRO A 67 16.91 8.18 8.61
C PRO A 67 17.42 8.03 10.06
N THR A 68 18.00 6.88 10.36
CA THR A 68 18.60 6.61 11.66
C THR A 68 19.94 7.33 11.81
N SER A 69 20.48 7.38 13.03
CA SER A 69 21.82 7.94 13.26
C SER A 69 22.90 7.23 12.45
N LEU A 70 22.76 5.92 12.23
CA LEU A 70 23.67 5.14 11.39
C LEU A 70 23.53 5.51 9.91
N ASP A 71 22.29 5.65 9.42
CA ASP A 71 22.06 6.06 8.02
C ASP A 71 22.70 7.42 7.71
N TYR A 72 22.52 8.39 8.62
CA TYR A 72 23.17 9.69 8.50
C TYR A 72 24.69 9.57 8.53
N TYR A 73 25.25 8.79 9.45
CA TYR A 73 26.70 8.61 9.55
C TYR A 73 27.27 7.99 8.27
N CYS A 74 26.67 6.91 7.78
CA CYS A 74 27.10 6.22 6.56
C CYS A 74 26.94 7.06 5.29
N HIS A 75 26.00 8.01 5.27
CA HIS A 75 25.88 8.96 4.16
C HIS A 75 27.12 9.86 4.01
N PHE A 76 27.74 10.26 5.13
CA PHE A 76 28.92 11.12 5.13
C PHE A 76 30.25 10.36 5.23
N HIS A 77 30.22 9.11 5.71
CA HIS A 77 31.40 8.26 5.93
C HIS A 77 31.20 6.85 5.32
N PRO A 78 31.07 6.72 3.99
CA PRO A 78 30.86 5.42 3.34
C PRO A 78 32.03 4.44 3.53
N GLU A 79 33.23 4.93 3.84
CA GLU A 79 34.44 4.14 4.05
C GLU A 79 34.54 3.50 5.46
N ALA A 80 33.72 3.98 6.41
CA ALA A 80 33.70 3.49 7.78
C ALA A 80 33.37 1.98 7.81
N ASP A 81 33.95 1.26 8.77
CA ASP A 81 33.82 -0.20 8.83
C ASP A 81 32.35 -0.64 8.99
N GLU A 82 31.53 0.16 9.67
CA GLU A 82 30.10 -0.05 9.87
C GLU A 82 29.24 0.18 8.61
N CYS A 83 29.79 0.80 7.56
CA CYS A 83 29.06 1.29 6.39
C CYS A 83 29.45 0.58 5.08
N ARG A 84 30.47 -0.28 5.10
CA ARG A 84 30.93 -0.99 3.90
C ARG A 84 29.89 -2.00 3.43
N ILE A 85 29.37 -1.77 2.23
CA ILE A 85 28.52 -2.71 1.50
C ILE A 85 29.41 -3.44 0.48
N TYR A 86 29.40 -4.78 0.53
CA TYR A 86 30.15 -5.62 -0.39
C TYR A 86 29.18 -6.28 -1.37
N ASP A 87 29.48 -6.21 -2.66
CA ASP A 87 28.72 -6.97 -3.67
C ASP A 87 28.98 -8.47 -3.45
N VAL A 88 27.90 -9.26 -3.44
CA VAL A 88 27.90 -10.73 -3.26
C VAL A 88 27.48 -11.45 -4.53
#